data_AF-A0A815KL68-F1
#
_entry.id   AF-A0A815KL68-F1
#
_cell.length_a   1.000
_cell.length_b   1.000
_cell.length_c   1.000
_cell.angle_alpha   90.00
_cell.angle_beta   90.00
_cell.angle_gamma   90.00
#
_symmetry.space_group_name_H-M   'P 1'
#
loop_
_entity.id
_entity.type
_entity.pdbx_description
1 polymer ?
#
loop_
_entity_poly.entity_id
_entity_poly.type
_entity_poly.pdbx_seq_one_letter_code
_entity_poly.pdbx_strand_id
1 'polypeptide(L)'
;MLDRLLEHQTLIDTVIRRKFDGLTIVQANRLKLAALTPDDWDVLRALHHVLMGFDIATTIISASRYPTLSDSFWAITKLRQILILNKDNSRYTELLKKSALNYLDIYVQKHLSKEQQEGML
;
A
#
# COMPACT_ATOMS: atom_id res chain seq x y z
N MET A 1 -7.73 4.61 -5.73
CA MET A 1 -8.49 5.52 -4.82
C MET A 1 -7.52 6.24 -3.89
N LEU A 2 -6.61 5.52 -3.23
CA LEU A 2 -5.50 6.09 -2.46
C LEU A 2 -4.58 6.98 -3.31
N ASP A 3 -4.30 6.62 -4.58
CA ASP A 3 -3.47 7.45 -5.49
C ASP A 3 -4.02 8.87 -5.60
N ARG A 4 -5.30 8.99 -5.97
CA ARG A 4 -5.97 10.29 -6.12
C ARG A 4 -5.94 11.08 -4.81
N LEU A 5 -6.08 10.41 -3.68
CA LEU A 5 -6.11 11.05 -2.36
C LEU A 5 -4.71 11.59 -1.99
N LEU A 6 -3.65 10.84 -2.30
CA LEU A 6 -2.26 11.27 -2.12
C LEU A 6 -1.87 12.39 -3.09
N GLU A 7 -2.26 12.30 -4.36
CA GLU A 7 -2.02 13.34 -5.38
C GLU A 7 -2.61 14.70 -4.99
N HIS A 8 -3.75 14.69 -4.31
CA HIS A 8 -4.46 15.91 -3.90
C HIS A 8 -4.13 16.34 -2.46
N GLN A 9 -3.14 15.74 -1.79
CA GLN A 9 -2.75 16.09 -0.42
C GLN A 9 -2.54 17.60 -0.25
N THR A 10 -1.80 18.23 -1.17
CA THR A 10 -1.50 19.67 -1.12
C THR A 10 -2.76 20.52 -1.24
N LEU A 11 -3.71 20.12 -2.08
CA LEU A 11 -5.01 20.79 -2.24
C LEU A 11 -5.85 20.62 -0.98
N ILE A 12 -5.91 19.42 -0.41
CA ILE A 12 -6.65 19.10 0.82
C ILE A 12 -6.09 19.92 1.99
N ASP A 13 -4.78 19.93 2.18
CA ASP A 13 -4.12 20.70 3.22
C ASP A 13 -4.33 22.22 3.03
N THR A 14 -4.34 22.69 1.78
CA THR A 14 -4.63 24.09 1.46
C THR A 14 -6.08 24.44 1.79
N VAL A 15 -7.02 23.54 1.49
CA VAL A 15 -8.45 23.73 1.76
C VAL A 15 -8.71 23.82 3.27
N ILE A 16 -8.03 22.97 4.05
CA ILE A 16 -8.16 22.93 5.51
C ILE A 16 -7.53 24.16 6.17
N ARG A 17 -6.38 24.64 5.68
CA ARG A 17 -5.62 25.74 6.30
C ARG A 17 -6.10 27.14 5.92
N ARG A 18 -6.71 27.30 4.73
CA ARG A 18 -7.24 28.60 4.29
C ARG A 18 -8.67 28.83 4.80
N LYS A 19 -8.99 30.08 5.13
CA LYS A 19 -10.39 30.52 5.27
C LYS A 19 -11.00 30.63 3.86
N PHE A 20 -12.02 29.86 3.57
CA PHE A 20 -12.84 30.05 2.36
C PHE A 20 -14.05 30.90 2.71
N ASP A 21 -14.21 31.98 1.97
CA ASP A 21 -15.41 32.81 2.06
C ASP A 21 -16.62 32.01 1.57
N GLY A 22 -17.70 32.01 2.36
CA GLY A 22 -18.93 31.26 2.10
C GLY A 22 -19.10 29.95 2.88
N LEU A 23 -18.09 29.49 3.63
CA LEU A 23 -18.27 28.38 4.58
C LEU A 23 -18.99 28.84 5.85
N THR A 24 -20.02 28.09 6.26
CA THR A 24 -20.59 28.26 7.60
C THR A 24 -19.59 27.83 8.68
N ILE A 25 -19.72 28.38 9.89
CA ILE A 25 -18.87 28.04 11.05
C ILE A 25 -18.87 26.52 11.30
N VAL A 26 -20.03 25.87 11.16
CA VAL A 26 -20.18 24.42 11.35
C VAL A 26 -19.39 23.63 10.30
N GLN A 27 -19.45 24.03 9.03
CA GLN A 27 -18.69 23.37 7.96
C GLN A 27 -17.18 23.58 8.11
N ALA A 28 -16.75 24.78 8.47
CA ALA A 28 -15.34 25.08 8.74
C ALA A 28 -14.79 24.23 9.90
N ASN A 29 -15.57 24.06 10.98
CA ASN A 29 -15.18 23.21 12.10
C ASN A 29 -15.14 21.73 11.71
N ARG A 30 -16.09 21.24 10.90
CA ARG A 30 -16.06 19.86 10.37
C ARG A 30 -14.83 19.60 9.50
N LEU A 31 -14.46 20.54 8.63
CA LEU A 31 -13.25 20.47 7.81
C LEU A 31 -11.97 20.39 8.64
N LYS A 32 -11.89 21.20 9.71
CA LYS A 32 -10.75 21.15 10.64
C LYS A 32 -10.67 19.83 11.40
N LEU A 33 -11.81 19.26 11.79
CA LEU A 33 -11.86 17.97 12.48
C LEU A 33 -11.53 16.80 11.53
N ALA A 34 -11.82 16.93 10.24
CA ALA A 34 -11.48 15.96 9.21
C ALA A 34 -10.04 16.11 8.69
N ALA A 35 -9.25 17.03 9.24
CA ALA A 35 -7.90 17.29 8.80
C ALA A 35 -6.98 16.13 9.20
N LEU A 36 -6.36 15.51 8.20
CA LEU A 36 -5.33 14.51 8.42
C LEU A 36 -4.06 15.19 8.93
N THR A 37 -3.45 14.60 9.94
CA THR A 37 -2.16 15.03 10.47
C THR A 37 -1.02 14.58 9.53
N PRO A 38 0.18 15.16 9.64
CA PRO A 38 1.34 14.70 8.88
C PRO A 38 1.62 13.19 9.04
N ASP A 39 1.45 12.67 10.26
CA ASP A 39 1.58 11.24 10.56
C ASP A 39 0.52 10.41 9.82
N ASP A 40 -0.73 10.87 9.75
CA ASP A 40 -1.80 10.16 9.03
C ASP A 40 -1.47 10.06 7.53
N TRP A 41 -0.89 11.13 6.96
CA TRP A 41 -0.42 11.12 5.58
C TRP A 41 0.75 10.16 5.35
N ASP A 42 1.68 10.04 6.32
CA ASP A 42 2.76 9.06 6.26
C ASP A 42 2.21 7.62 6.34
N VAL A 43 1.19 7.36 7.16
CA VAL A 43 0.50 6.07 7.23
C VAL A 43 -0.19 5.75 5.90
N LEU A 44 -0.89 6.73 5.30
CA LEU A 44 -1.56 6.54 4.01
C LEU A 44 -0.56 6.26 2.89
N ARG A 45 0.58 6.95 2.86
CA ARG A 45 1.67 6.66 1.91
C ARG A 45 2.23 5.27 2.13
N ALA A 46 2.47 4.87 3.37
CA ALA A 46 2.95 3.53 3.70
C ALA A 46 1.99 2.43 3.25
N LEU A 47 0.69 2.60 3.53
CA LEU A 47 -0.36 1.68 3.10
C LEU A 47 -0.44 1.59 1.57
N HIS A 48 -0.48 2.73 0.89
CA HIS A 48 -0.55 2.78 -0.57
C HIS A 48 0.59 2.00 -1.22
N HIS A 49 1.83 2.21 -0.77
CA HIS A 49 3.00 1.54 -1.35
C HIS A 49 2.98 0.03 -1.11
N VAL A 50 2.58 -0.43 0.07
CA VAL A 50 2.50 -1.86 0.38
C VAL A 50 1.37 -2.51 -0.44
N LEU A 51 0.20 -1.87 -0.49
CA LEU A 51 -0.96 -2.36 -1.25
C LEU A 51 -0.72 -2.38 -2.76
N MET A 52 0.07 -1.46 -3.30
CA MET A 52 0.43 -1.46 -4.72
C MET A 52 1.14 -2.76 -5.13
N GLY A 53 1.98 -3.33 -4.26
CA GLY A 53 2.59 -4.64 -4.51
C GLY A 53 1.55 -5.76 -4.66
N PHE A 54 0.51 -5.73 -3.82
CA PHE A 54 -0.60 -6.69 -3.89
C PHE A 54 -1.49 -6.48 -5.10
N ASP A 55 -1.71 -5.23 -5.51
CA ASP A 55 -2.47 -4.89 -6.72
C ASP A 55 -1.79 -5.44 -7.97
N ILE A 56 -0.46 -5.29 -8.08
CA ILE A 56 0.33 -5.88 -9.17
C ILE A 56 0.22 -7.42 -9.15
N ALA A 57 0.41 -8.05 -7.99
CA ALA A 57 0.31 -9.50 -7.85
C ALA A 57 -1.09 -10.02 -8.22
N THR A 58 -2.14 -9.32 -7.81
CA THR A 58 -3.53 -9.67 -8.13
C THR A 58 -3.82 -9.47 -9.62
N THR A 59 -3.30 -8.40 -10.21
CA THR A 59 -3.40 -8.13 -11.65
C THR A 59 -2.77 -9.28 -12.46
N ILE A 60 -1.58 -9.75 -12.09
CA ILE A 60 -0.92 -10.90 -12.72
C ILE A 60 -1.83 -12.13 -12.71
N ILE A 61 -2.40 -12.47 -11.54
CA ILE A 61 -3.26 -13.66 -11.41
C ILE A 61 -4.57 -13.49 -12.18
N SER A 62 -5.17 -12.31 -12.13
CA SER A 62 -6.46 -12.00 -12.76
C SER A 62 -6.40 -11.80 -14.28
N ALA A 63 -5.20 -11.55 -14.84
CA ALA A 63 -5.01 -11.39 -16.27
C ALA A 63 -5.25 -12.70 -17.05
N SER A 64 -5.09 -13.85 -16.38
CA SER A 64 -5.38 -15.16 -16.97
C SER A 64 -6.79 -15.61 -16.62
N ARG A 65 -7.49 -16.16 -17.62
CA ARG A 65 -8.80 -16.81 -17.42
C ARG A 65 -8.69 -18.06 -16.56
N TYR A 66 -7.52 -18.70 -16.56
CA TYR A 66 -7.19 -19.88 -15.76
C TYR A 66 -5.79 -19.68 -15.17
N PRO A 67 -5.66 -19.07 -13.97
CA PRO A 67 -4.36 -18.83 -13.37
C PRO A 67 -3.66 -20.16 -13.10
N THR A 68 -2.41 -20.25 -13.57
CA THR A 68 -1.56 -21.42 -13.40
C THR A 68 -0.73 -21.32 -12.12
N LEU A 69 -0.09 -22.44 -11.75
CA LEU A 69 0.89 -22.47 -10.67
C LEU A 69 2.05 -21.49 -10.96
N SER A 70 2.50 -21.41 -12.22
CA SER A 70 3.57 -20.52 -12.65
C SER A 70 3.18 -19.05 -12.51
N ASP A 71 1.92 -18.69 -12.83
CA ASP A 71 1.42 -17.31 -12.64
C ASP A 71 1.40 -16.92 -11.17
N SER A 72 0.95 -17.85 -10.32
CA SER A 72 0.91 -17.66 -8.86
C SER A 72 2.32 -17.51 -8.28
N PHE A 73 3.25 -18.36 -8.75
CA PHE A 73 4.66 -18.29 -8.37
C PHE A 73 5.29 -16.96 -8.77
N TRP A 74 5.06 -16.53 -10.01
CA TRP A 74 5.57 -15.25 -10.52
C TRP A 74 4.98 -14.06 -9.75
N ALA A 75 3.69 -14.08 -9.44
CA ALA A 75 3.03 -13.05 -8.64
C ALA A 75 3.63 -12.95 -7.22
N ILE A 76 3.88 -14.08 -6.55
CA ILE A 76 4.50 -14.11 -5.21
C ILE A 76 5.94 -13.59 -5.27
N THR A 77 6.73 -14.03 -6.24
CA THR A 77 8.12 -13.57 -6.41
C THR A 77 8.18 -12.07 -6.67
N LYS A 78 7.26 -11.54 -7.50
CA LYS A 78 7.17 -10.10 -7.76
C LYS A 78 6.74 -9.31 -6.53
N LEU A 79 5.74 -9.79 -5.79
CA LEU A 79 5.30 -9.19 -4.53
C LEU A 79 6.46 -9.08 -3.55
N ARG A 80 7.21 -10.17 -3.34
CA ARG A 80 8.39 -10.18 -2.45
C ARG A 80 9.44 -9.16 -2.90
N GLN A 81 9.76 -9.10 -4.20
CA GLN A 81 10.70 -8.12 -4.75
C GLN A 81 10.27 -6.68 -4.48
N ILE A 82 8.98 -6.35 -4.69
CA ILE A 82 8.45 -5.00 -4.46
C ILE A 82 8.54 -4.61 -2.98
N LEU A 83 8.23 -5.54 -2.08
CA LEU A 83 8.30 -5.31 -0.63
C LEU A 83 9.76 -5.10 -0.15
N ILE A 84 10.74 -5.79 -0.75
CA ILE A 84 12.18 -5.67 -0.41
C ILE A 84 12.82 -4.42 -1.01
N LEU A 85 12.60 -4.15 -2.30
CA LEU A 85 13.31 -3.09 -3.04
C LEU A 85 12.83 -1.67 -2.68
N ASN A 86 11.73 -1.56 -1.97
CA ASN A 86 11.16 -0.28 -1.64
C ASN A 86 12.06 0.45 -0.61
N LYS A 87 12.56 1.62 -1.01
CA LYS A 87 13.52 2.47 -0.28
C LYS A 87 12.86 3.54 0.63
N ASP A 88 11.54 3.54 0.73
CA ASP A 88 10.87 4.48 1.62
C ASP A 88 11.12 4.09 3.09
N ASN A 89 11.79 5.00 3.81
CA ASN A 89 12.32 4.83 5.17
C ASN A 89 11.34 5.29 6.26
N SER A 90 10.06 5.52 5.91
CA SER A 90 9.03 5.77 6.93
C SER A 90 8.91 4.57 7.88
N ARG A 91 8.83 4.86 9.19
CA ARG A 91 8.61 3.85 10.24
C ARG A 91 7.40 2.97 9.94
N TYR A 92 6.31 3.57 9.45
CA TYR A 92 5.08 2.85 9.12
C TYR A 92 5.30 1.93 7.91
N THR A 93 6.04 2.40 6.91
CA THR A 93 6.40 1.63 5.73
C THR A 93 7.23 0.40 6.12
N GLU A 94 8.24 0.56 6.99
CA GLU A 94 9.04 -0.57 7.49
C GLU A 94 8.22 -1.59 8.27
N LEU A 95 7.35 -1.14 9.17
CA LEU A 95 6.49 -2.02 9.96
C LEU A 95 5.54 -2.83 9.09
N LEU A 96 4.87 -2.17 8.13
CA LEU A 96 3.95 -2.84 7.21
C LEU A 96 4.68 -3.80 6.27
N LYS A 97 5.84 -3.41 5.72
CA LYS A 97 6.68 -4.29 4.91
C LYS A 97 7.08 -5.54 5.69
N LYS A 98 7.61 -5.37 6.91
CA LYS A 98 8.05 -6.48 7.76
C LYS A 98 6.90 -7.42 8.09
N SER A 99 5.73 -6.87 8.40
CA SER A 99 4.52 -7.66 8.65
C SER A 99 4.10 -8.44 7.39
N ALA A 100 4.01 -7.78 6.24
CA ALA A 100 3.62 -8.40 4.98
C ALA A 100 4.60 -9.49 4.54
N LEU A 101 5.91 -9.23 4.63
CA LEU A 101 6.95 -10.21 4.33
C LEU A 101 6.88 -11.41 5.28
N ASN A 102 6.69 -11.19 6.58
CA ASN A 102 6.55 -12.29 7.53
C ASN A 102 5.33 -13.19 7.20
N TYR A 103 4.18 -12.60 6.87
CA TYR A 103 3.02 -13.38 6.44
C TYR A 103 3.28 -14.13 5.14
N LEU A 104 3.97 -13.50 4.19
CA LEU A 104 4.35 -14.14 2.93
C LEU A 104 5.30 -15.32 3.17
N ASP A 105 6.29 -15.17 4.05
CA ASP A 105 7.25 -16.22 4.39
C ASP A 105 6.56 -17.39 5.09
N ILE A 106 5.64 -17.12 6.03
CA ILE A 106 4.81 -18.16 6.66
C ILE A 106 3.99 -18.91 5.61
N TYR A 107 3.37 -18.20 4.67
CA TYR A 107 2.61 -18.82 3.59
C TYR A 107 3.50 -19.69 2.71
N VAL A 108 4.67 -19.19 2.32
CA VAL A 108 5.64 -19.90 1.48
C VAL A 108 6.13 -21.18 2.16
N GLN A 109 6.49 -21.10 3.44
CA GLN A 109 6.95 -22.25 4.22
C GLN A 109 5.86 -23.30 4.41
N LYS A 110 4.60 -22.88 4.56
CA LYS A 110 3.48 -23.78 4.82
C LYS A 110 2.97 -24.48 3.55
N HIS A 111 3.06 -23.82 2.40
CA HIS A 111 2.34 -24.26 1.19
C HIS A 111 3.22 -24.62 -0.01
N LEU A 112 4.51 -24.23 -0.03
CA LEU A 112 5.43 -24.58 -1.13
C LEU A 112 6.44 -25.65 -0.72
N SER A 113 6.81 -26.52 -1.67
CA SER A 113 7.87 -27.52 -1.48
C SER A 113 9.26 -26.86 -1.40
N LYS A 114 10.26 -27.58 -0.88
CA LYS A 114 11.64 -27.05 -0.76
C LYS A 114 12.23 -26.60 -2.10
N GLU A 115 12.01 -27.36 -3.17
CA GLU A 115 12.46 -27.01 -4.53
C GLU A 115 11.83 -25.71 -5.04
N GLN A 116 10.54 -25.50 -4.72
CA GLN A 116 9.85 -24.26 -5.08
C GLN A 116 10.34 -23.08 -4.23
N GLN A 117 10.67 -23.30 -2.95
CA GLN A 117 11.23 -22.27 -2.08
C GLN A 117 12.61 -21.80 -2.57
N GLU A 118 13.46 -22.72 -3.05
CA GLU A 118 14.78 -22.42 -3.59
C GLU A 118 14.71 -21.61 -4.89
N GLY A 119 13.71 -21.86 -5.74
CA GLY A 119 13.47 -21.07 -6.96
C GLY A 119 12.96 -19.63 -6.72
N MET A 120 12.68 -19.25 -5.46
CA MET A 120 12.24 -17.89 -5.07
C MET A 120 13.36 -17.03 -4.46
N LEU A 121 14.56 -17.59 -4.27
CA LEU A 121 15.78 -16.88 -3.82
C LEU A 121 16.48 -16.19 -5.00
#